data_AF-A0AA38UQE9-F1
#
_entry.id   AF-A0AA38UQE9-F1
#
_cell.length_a   1.000
_cell.length_b   1.000
_cell.length_c   1.000
_cell.angle_alpha   90.00
_cell.angle_beta   90.00
_cell.angle_gamma   90.00
#
_symmetry.space_group_name_H-M   'P 1'
#
loop_
_entity.id
_entity.type
_entity.pdbx_description
1 polymer ?
#
loop_
_entity_poly.entity_id
_entity_poly.type
_entity_poly.pdbx_seq_one_letter_code
_entity_poly.pdbx_strand_id
1 'polypeptide(L)'
;MWPLHSNKKVLEDHTSGSKRARISLNLLSNCLIMIFMLYSELEERHLTFFLEILQQNTIFVSQGRKPQRHVRWQLACFLIRYGQLGSPVHDTMLKIGIGYGTVILYCRRVIRAFWEL
;
A
#
# COMPACT_ATOMS: atom_id res chain seq x y z
N MET A 1 54.09 13.09 19.48
CA MET A 1 54.90 13.17 18.25
C MET A 1 53.98 12.83 17.08
N TRP A 2 53.49 13.85 16.37
CA TRP A 2 52.84 13.71 15.06
C TRP A 2 53.90 14.02 13.98
N PRO A 3 53.71 13.51 12.75
CA PRO A 3 53.68 14.46 11.65
C PRO A 3 52.55 14.22 10.63
N LEU A 4 52.14 15.34 10.04
CA LEU A 4 51.17 15.56 8.95
C LEU A 4 51.82 15.41 7.57
N HIS A 5 51.04 14.99 6.57
CA HIS A 5 50.93 15.45 5.16
C HIS A 5 50.48 14.27 4.27
N SER A 6 49.68 14.38 3.20
CA SER A 6 48.73 15.37 2.68
C SER A 6 48.11 14.74 1.40
N ASN A 7 46.86 15.12 1.11
CA ASN A 7 46.26 15.30 -0.23
C ASN A 7 45.71 14.14 -1.11
N LYS A 8 44.39 14.27 -1.31
CA LYS A 8 43.63 14.30 -2.58
C LYS A 8 43.42 13.00 -3.37
N LYS A 9 42.16 12.57 -3.41
CA LYS A 9 41.31 12.48 -4.62
C LYS A 9 39.88 12.06 -4.21
N VAL A 10 38.84 12.86 -4.50
CA VAL A 10 37.94 12.70 -5.69
C VAL A 10 37.04 11.48 -5.46
N LEU A 11 35.71 11.51 -5.49
CA LEU A 11 34.67 12.41 -5.99
C LEU A 11 33.35 11.82 -5.44
N GLU A 12 32.29 12.63 -5.34
CA GLU A 12 30.89 12.20 -5.50
C GLU A 12 30.33 11.04 -4.65
N ASP A 13 29.39 11.36 -3.75
CA ASP A 13 28.01 10.94 -4.03
C ASP A 13 26.97 11.80 -3.28
N HIS A 14 26.57 12.90 -3.93
CA HIS A 14 25.38 13.67 -3.57
C HIS A 14 24.14 13.00 -4.18
N THR A 15 23.68 11.84 -3.69
CA THR A 15 22.41 11.25 -4.18
C THR A 15 21.58 10.47 -3.15
N SER A 16 21.61 10.81 -1.86
CA SER A 16 20.74 10.15 -0.86
C SER A 16 19.39 10.86 -0.60
N GLY A 17 19.13 12.02 -1.21
CA GLY A 17 17.92 12.83 -0.96
C GLY A 17 16.70 12.55 -1.86
N SER A 18 16.86 11.83 -2.98
CA SER A 18 15.82 11.82 -4.05
C SER A 18 14.81 10.66 -3.96
N LYS A 19 15.18 9.53 -3.32
CA LYS A 19 14.29 8.35 -3.25
C LYS A 19 13.10 8.54 -2.29
N ARG A 20 13.25 9.35 -1.24
CA ARG A 20 12.18 9.59 -0.25
C ARG A 20 11.09 10.54 -0.77
N ALA A 21 11.48 11.52 -1.59
CA ALA A 21 10.54 12.48 -2.19
C ALA A 21 9.69 11.85 -3.31
N ARG A 22 10.26 10.91 -4.09
CA ARG A 22 9.52 10.18 -5.13
C ARG A 22 8.45 9.24 -4.56
N ILE A 23 8.69 8.66 -3.38
CA ILE A 23 7.70 7.85 -2.64
C ILE A 23 6.47 8.69 -2.24
N SER A 24 6.66 9.98 -1.92
CA SER A 24 5.59 10.91 -1.57
C SER A 24 4.64 11.19 -2.74
N LEU A 25 5.15 11.35 -3.96
CA LEU A 25 4.34 11.70 -5.13
C LEU A 25 3.49 10.54 -5.65
N ASN A 26 4.03 9.31 -5.65
CA ASN A 26 3.26 8.12 -6.04
C ASN A 26 2.21 7.75 -4.99
N LEU A 27 2.53 7.93 -3.71
CA LEU A 27 1.55 7.75 -2.64
C LEU A 27 0.44 8.80 -2.72
N LEU A 28 0.77 10.06 -3.00
CA LEU A 28 -0.21 11.12 -3.20
C LEU A 28 -1.05 10.90 -4.47
N SER A 29 -0.46 10.42 -5.56
CA SER A 29 -1.18 10.08 -6.79
C SER A 29 -2.14 8.89 -6.57
N ASN A 30 -1.68 7.83 -5.90
CA ASN A 30 -2.52 6.68 -5.55
C ASN A 30 -3.59 7.04 -4.51
N CYS A 31 -3.27 7.91 -3.54
CA CYS A 31 -4.24 8.47 -2.60
C CYS A 31 -5.25 9.38 -3.32
N LEU A 32 -4.85 10.13 -4.35
CA LEU A 32 -5.75 10.93 -5.19
C LEU A 32 -6.68 10.04 -6.01
N ILE A 33 -6.21 8.92 -6.56
CA ILE A 33 -7.07 7.92 -7.22
C ILE A 33 -8.04 7.32 -6.21
N MET A 34 -7.61 7.05 -4.98
CA MET A 34 -8.50 6.56 -3.92
C MET A 34 -9.51 7.61 -3.45
N ILE A 35 -9.10 8.87 -3.29
CA ILE A 35 -9.99 9.98 -2.95
C ILE A 35 -10.96 10.22 -4.12
N PHE A 36 -10.52 10.11 -5.37
CA PHE A 36 -11.37 10.17 -6.56
C PHE A 36 -12.34 8.98 -6.62
N MET A 37 -11.89 7.76 -6.27
CA MET A 37 -12.76 6.58 -6.11
C MET A 37 -13.71 6.68 -4.90
N LEU A 38 -13.41 7.52 -3.91
CA LEU A 38 -14.28 7.83 -2.76
C LEU A 38 -15.26 8.97 -3.04
N TYR A 39 -14.86 9.95 -3.86
CA TYR A 39 -15.67 11.12 -4.23
C TYR A 39 -16.60 10.87 -5.41
N SER A 40 -16.22 9.98 -6.34
CA SER A 40 -17.14 9.46 -7.34
C SER A 40 -17.97 8.35 -6.71
N GLU A 41 -19.29 8.53 -6.66
CA GLU A 41 -20.26 7.49 -6.32
C GLU A 41 -19.83 6.18 -7.00
N LEU A 42 -19.39 5.23 -6.17
CA LEU A 42 -18.71 4.02 -6.59
C LEU A 42 -19.73 3.09 -7.25
N GLU A 43 -20.02 3.37 -8.51
CA GLU A 43 -20.93 2.55 -9.31
C GLU A 43 -20.38 1.12 -9.32
N GLU A 44 -21.26 0.13 -9.10
CA GLU A 44 -20.89 -1.29 -8.90
C GLU A 44 -19.96 -1.82 -10.01
N ARG A 45 -20.05 -1.23 -11.21
CA ARG A 45 -19.21 -1.53 -12.38
C ARG A 45 -17.73 -1.19 -12.18
N HIS A 46 -17.40 -0.04 -11.60
CA HIS A 46 -16.01 0.35 -11.36
C HIS A 46 -15.36 -0.51 -10.27
N LEU A 47 -16.12 -0.83 -9.22
CA LEU A 47 -15.64 -1.75 -8.18
C LEU A 47 -15.36 -3.14 -8.76
N THR A 48 -16.25 -3.64 -9.62
CA THR A 48 -16.13 -4.97 -10.23
C THR A 48 -14.91 -5.05 -11.13
N PHE A 49 -14.74 -4.09 -12.04
CA PHE A 49 -13.55 -4.00 -12.90
C PHE A 49 -12.25 -3.91 -12.09
N PHE A 50 -12.26 -3.10 -11.03
CA PHE A 50 -11.09 -2.95 -10.17
C PHE A 50 -10.77 -4.24 -9.39
N LEU A 51 -11.79 -4.97 -8.94
CA LEU A 51 -11.63 -6.28 -8.33
C LEU A 51 -11.06 -7.32 -9.30
N GLU A 52 -11.51 -7.32 -10.55
CA GLU A 52 -11.00 -8.22 -11.60
C GLU A 52 -9.51 -7.99 -11.85
N ILE A 53 -9.09 -6.73 -11.96
CA ILE A 53 -7.68 -6.35 -12.11
C ILE A 53 -6.87 -6.82 -10.89
N LEU A 54 -7.33 -6.50 -9.68
CA LEU A 54 -6.61 -6.90 -8.46
C LEU A 54 -6.52 -8.41 -8.31
N GLN A 55 -7.56 -9.15 -8.68
CA GLN A 55 -7.61 -10.61 -8.51
C GLN A 55 -6.60 -11.35 -9.37
N GLN A 56 -6.12 -10.75 -10.47
CA GLN A 56 -5.05 -11.30 -11.29
C GLN A 56 -3.68 -11.21 -10.62
N ASN A 57 -3.52 -10.37 -9.58
CA ASN A 57 -2.24 -10.22 -8.90
C ASN A 57 -1.91 -11.46 -8.03
N THR A 58 -0.70 -12.00 -8.21
CA THR A 58 -0.20 -13.19 -7.51
C THR A 58 -0.20 -13.08 -5.97
N ILE A 59 -0.20 -11.88 -5.40
CA ILE A 59 -0.30 -11.61 -3.96
C ILE A 59 -1.56 -12.25 -3.34
N PHE A 60 -2.64 -12.32 -4.12
CA PHE A 60 -3.93 -12.86 -3.68
C PHE A 60 -4.08 -14.36 -3.97
N VAL A 61 -3.15 -14.96 -4.71
CA VAL A 61 -3.13 -16.40 -4.95
C VAL A 61 -2.59 -17.11 -3.70
N SER A 62 -3.34 -18.07 -3.17
CA SER A 62 -2.86 -18.86 -2.04
C SER A 62 -1.80 -19.86 -2.47
N GLN A 63 -0.58 -19.69 -1.96
CA GLN A 63 0.52 -20.66 -2.11
C GLN A 63 0.54 -21.70 -0.96
N GLY A 64 -0.36 -21.57 0.01
CA GLY A 64 -0.37 -22.37 1.24
C GLY A 64 -1.53 -23.37 1.30
N ARG A 65 -1.47 -24.27 2.29
CA ARG A 65 -2.52 -25.30 2.53
C ARG A 65 -3.89 -24.72 2.90
N LYS A 66 -3.95 -23.47 3.37
CA LYS A 66 -5.21 -22.80 3.72
C LYS A 66 -5.64 -21.86 2.59
N PRO A 67 -6.91 -21.88 2.17
CA PRO A 67 -7.40 -20.93 1.20
C PRO A 67 -7.29 -19.51 1.76
N GLN A 68 -6.80 -18.58 0.95
CA GLN A 68 -6.83 -17.16 1.30
C GLN A 68 -8.24 -16.61 1.17
N ARG A 69 -8.57 -15.62 2.00
CA ARG A 69 -9.87 -14.94 1.92
C ARG A 69 -9.97 -14.14 0.63
N HIS A 70 -11.15 -14.10 0.04
CA HIS A 70 -11.39 -13.47 -1.27
C HIS A 70 -10.94 -11.99 -1.32
N VAL A 71 -10.45 -11.54 -2.47
CA VAL A 71 -9.90 -10.18 -2.69
C VAL A 71 -10.89 -9.09 -2.29
N ARG A 72 -12.18 -9.29 -2.60
CA ARG A 72 -13.27 -8.38 -2.19
C ARG A 72 -13.29 -8.08 -0.69
N TRP A 73 -13.04 -9.08 0.16
CA TRP A 73 -12.99 -8.90 1.62
C TRP A 73 -11.74 -8.13 2.06
N GLN A 74 -10.61 -8.39 1.40
CA GLN A 74 -9.34 -7.69 1.68
C GLN A 74 -9.43 -6.22 1.25
N LEU A 75 -10.03 -5.95 0.08
CA LEU A 75 -10.29 -4.60 -0.43
C LEU A 75 -11.29 -3.85 0.46
N ALA A 76 -12.41 -4.49 0.86
CA ALA A 76 -13.36 -3.87 1.78
C ALA A 76 -12.70 -3.48 3.11
N CYS A 77 -11.83 -4.33 3.66
CA CYS A 77 -11.05 -4.01 4.85
C CYS A 77 -10.14 -2.80 4.67
N PHE A 78 -9.48 -2.71 3.51
CA PHE A 78 -8.65 -1.59 3.17
C PHE A 78 -9.47 -0.29 3.01
N LEU A 79 -10.59 -0.34 2.30
CA LEU A 79 -11.49 0.81 2.11
C LEU A 79 -12.11 1.30 3.42
N ILE A 80 -12.54 0.42 4.32
CA ILE A 80 -13.07 0.82 5.63
C ILE A 80 -12.00 1.55 6.45
N ARG A 81 -10.75 1.09 6.39
CA ARG A 81 -9.66 1.71 7.14
C ARG A 81 -9.26 3.06 6.54
N TYR A 82 -8.98 3.09 5.25
CA TYR A 82 -8.40 4.27 4.58
C TYR A 82 -9.45 5.27 4.09
N GLY A 83 -10.68 4.83 3.81
CA GLY A 83 -11.80 5.71 3.49
C GLY A 83 -12.30 6.51 4.68
N GLN A 84 -11.96 6.11 5.90
CA GLN A 84 -12.20 6.88 7.13
C GLN A 84 -10.95 7.67 7.57
N LEU A 85 -10.14 8.17 6.62
CA LEU A 85 -8.91 8.91 6.88
C LEU A 85 -7.86 8.12 7.70
N GLY A 86 -7.84 6.79 7.58
CA GLY A 86 -6.90 5.93 8.30
C GLY A 86 -7.36 5.61 9.72
N SER A 87 -8.63 5.21 9.87
CA SER A 87 -9.20 4.83 11.15
C SER A 87 -8.32 3.81 11.90
N PRO A 88 -8.33 3.83 13.24
CA PRO A 88 -7.56 2.90 14.04
C PRO A 88 -7.81 1.45 13.58
N VAL A 89 -6.73 0.68 13.52
CA VAL A 89 -6.79 -0.75 13.14
C VAL A 89 -7.78 -1.49 14.03
N HIS A 90 -7.88 -1.10 15.31
CA HIS A 90 -8.82 -1.66 16.28
C HIS A 90 -10.28 -1.47 15.87
N ASP A 91 -10.66 -0.28 15.37
CA ASP A 91 -12.04 -0.02 14.96
C ASP A 91 -12.41 -0.81 13.72
N THR A 92 -11.48 -0.91 12.76
CA THR A 92 -11.65 -1.73 11.56
C THR A 92 -11.78 -3.22 11.92
N MET A 93 -10.97 -3.67 12.89
CA MET A 93 -11.00 -5.03 13.42
C MET A 93 -12.39 -5.38 13.98
N LEU A 94 -12.96 -4.50 14.81
CA LEU A 94 -14.28 -4.67 15.40
C LEU A 94 -15.40 -4.63 14.36
N LYS A 95 -15.33 -3.69 13.40
CA LYS A 95 -16.35 -3.54 12.35
C LYS A 95 -16.44 -4.75 11.41
N ILE A 96 -15.32 -5.39 11.12
CA ILE A 96 -15.24 -6.51 10.17
C ILE A 96 -15.25 -7.87 10.86
N GLY A 97 -14.95 -7.92 12.16
CA GLY A 97 -14.86 -9.18 12.92
C GLY A 97 -13.67 -10.05 12.50
N ILE A 98 -12.49 -9.45 12.32
CA ILE A 98 -11.25 -10.15 11.97
C ILE A 98 -10.16 -9.85 13.00
N GLY A 99 -9.03 -10.57 12.98
CA GLY A 99 -7.92 -10.28 13.88
C GLY A 99 -7.17 -8.99 13.52
N TYR A 100 -6.60 -8.31 14.52
CA TYR A 100 -5.79 -7.10 14.34
C TYR A 100 -4.68 -7.26 13.28
N GLY A 101 -3.92 -8.36 13.37
CA GLY A 101 -2.87 -8.68 12.41
C GLY A 101 -3.41 -8.94 10.99
N THR A 102 -4.65 -9.45 10.88
CA THR A 102 -5.32 -9.68 9.60
C THR A 102 -5.70 -8.38 8.93
N VAL A 103 -6.17 -7.37 9.68
CA VAL A 103 -6.43 -6.02 9.14
C VAL A 103 -5.17 -5.45 8.51
N ILE A 104 -4.04 -5.49 9.24
CA ILE A 104 -2.75 -4.99 8.74
C ILE A 104 -2.31 -5.76 7.49
N LEU A 105 -2.44 -7.09 7.51
CA LEU A 105 -2.10 -7.96 6.40
C LEU A 105 -2.90 -7.61 5.14
N TYR A 106 -4.23 -7.47 5.25
CA TYR A 106 -5.10 -7.13 4.13
C TYR A 106 -4.77 -5.76 3.55
N CYS A 107 -4.59 -4.76 4.40
CA CYS A 107 -4.18 -3.44 3.95
C CYS A 107 -2.85 -3.48 3.19
N ARG A 108 -1.85 -4.19 3.71
CA ARG A 108 -0.53 -4.30 3.06
C ARG A 108 -0.61 -5.01 1.72
N ARG A 109 -1.41 -6.06 1.60
CA ARG A 109 -1.60 -6.81 0.35
C ARG A 109 -2.25 -5.94 -0.72
N VAL A 110 -3.30 -5.22 -0.36
CA VAL A 110 -4.00 -4.31 -1.28
C VAL A 110 -3.07 -3.17 -1.71
N ILE A 111 -2.36 -2.53 -0.77
CA ILE A 111 -1.36 -1.51 -1.11
C ILE A 111 -0.31 -2.08 -2.06
N ARG A 112 0.25 -3.24 -1.75
CA ARG A 112 1.29 -3.85 -2.60
C ARG A 112 0.75 -4.20 -3.99
N ALA A 113 -0.47 -4.70 -4.10
CA ALA A 113 -1.10 -4.96 -5.38
C ALA A 113 -1.23 -3.67 -6.19
N PHE A 114 -1.64 -2.55 -5.59
CA PHE A 114 -1.65 -1.23 -6.25
C PHE A 114 -0.28 -0.78 -6.77
N TRP A 115 0.81 -1.15 -6.09
CA TRP A 115 2.17 -0.84 -6.57
C TRP A 115 2.62 -1.72 -7.74
N GLU A 116 1.97 -2.87 -7.94
CA GLU A 116 2.31 -3.85 -8.97
C GLU A 116 1.33 -3.80 -10.17
N LEU A 117 0.35 -2.89 -10.14
CA LEU A 117 -0.50 -2.53 -11.29
C LEU A 117 0.21 -1.52 -12.19
#